data_AF-A0A3B1JWP7-F1
#
_entry.id   AF-A0A3B1JWP7-F1
#
_cell.length_a   1.000
_cell.length_b   1.000
_cell.length_c   1.000
_cell.angle_alpha   90.00
_cell.angle_beta   90.00
_cell.angle_gamma   90.00
#
_symmetry.space_group_name_H-M   'P 1'
#
loop_
_entity.id
_entity.type
_entity.pdbx_description
1 polymer ?
#
loop_
_entity_poly.entity_id
_entity_poly.type
_entity_poly.pdbx_seq_one_letter_code
_entity_poly.pdbx_strand_id
1 'polypeptide(L)'
;MSLETKERIVKLLEEGNSSRMVAKDVGCSQSAVSKIWTKYKQHGMVVKAKRTGRPRKTSKRQDKQLKMKHKWEEAGANVCDRTVRNRLKEMGFQYRKAKRKPSLTPKHKRTRLQWAKERQSWTVDDDESYLQ
;
A
#
# COMPACT_ATOMS: atom_id res chain seq x y z
N MET A 1 25.50 -6.08 15.46
CA MET A 1 25.59 -7.54 15.37
C MET A 1 24.67 -8.02 14.25
N SER A 2 25.25 -8.67 13.24
CA SER A 2 24.55 -9.18 12.05
C SER A 2 23.61 -10.34 12.42
N LEU A 3 22.82 -10.81 11.45
CA LEU A 3 21.94 -11.96 11.64
C LEU A 3 22.75 -13.26 11.79
N GLU A 4 23.69 -13.48 10.87
CA GLU A 4 24.60 -14.63 10.86
C GLU A 4 25.33 -14.82 12.20
N THR A 5 25.82 -13.71 12.79
CA THR A 5 26.48 -13.77 14.09
C THR A 5 25.55 -14.27 15.20
N LYS A 6 24.27 -13.88 15.18
CA LYS A 6 23.31 -14.34 16.19
C LYS A 6 22.88 -15.78 15.97
N GLU A 7 22.76 -16.22 14.72
CA GLU A 7 22.48 -17.61 14.38
C GLU A 7 23.62 -18.52 14.84
N ARG A 8 24.87 -18.10 14.61
CA ARG A 8 26.06 -18.78 15.15
C ARG A 8 26.03 -18.86 16.68
N ILE A 9 25.68 -17.77 17.36
CA ILE A 9 25.52 -17.77 18.83
C ILE A 9 24.48 -18.80 19.28
N VAL A 10 23.32 -18.83 18.64
CA VAL A 10 22.24 -19.75 19.01
C VAL A 10 22.66 -21.20 18.77
N LYS A 11 23.26 -21.50 17.61
CA LYS A 11 23.76 -22.84 17.28
C LYS A 11 24.78 -23.33 18.32
N LEU A 12 25.79 -22.52 18.64
CA LEU A 12 26.81 -22.89 19.63
C LEU A 12 26.22 -23.14 21.03
N LEU A 13 25.18 -22.41 21.41
CA LEU A 13 24.49 -22.62 22.68
C LEU A 13 23.57 -23.86 22.67
N GLU A 14 22.98 -24.20 21.54
CA GLU A 14 22.23 -25.47 21.36
C GLU A 14 23.15 -26.68 21.46
N GLU A 15 24.40 -26.57 20.98
CA GLU A 15 25.46 -27.57 21.13
C GLU A 15 25.98 -27.72 22.58
N GLY A 16 25.47 -26.92 23.53
CA GLY A 16 25.80 -27.03 24.96
C GLY A 16 27.01 -26.20 25.42
N ASN A 17 27.57 -25.35 24.56
CA ASN A 17 28.71 -24.51 24.93
C ASN A 17 28.31 -23.45 25.97
N SER A 18 29.24 -23.12 26.88
CA SER A 18 28.99 -22.06 27.87
C SER A 18 28.89 -20.68 27.23
N SER A 19 28.01 -19.80 27.73
CA SER A 19 27.85 -18.45 27.18
C SER A 19 29.13 -17.62 27.22
N ARG A 20 30.05 -17.91 28.14
CA ARG A 20 31.37 -17.25 28.24
C ARG A 20 32.27 -17.64 27.08
N MET A 21 32.29 -18.93 26.71
CA MET A 21 33.07 -19.42 25.57
C MET A 21 32.53 -18.86 24.25
N VAL A 22 31.20 -18.92 24.06
CA VAL A 22 30.54 -18.37 22.86
C VAL A 22 30.79 -16.86 22.72
N ALA A 23 30.77 -16.12 23.83
CA ALA A 23 31.07 -14.69 23.82
C ALA A 23 32.50 -14.41 23.32
N LYS A 24 33.49 -15.20 23.77
CA LYS A 24 34.89 -15.08 23.35
C LYS A 24 35.09 -15.46 21.88
N ASP A 25 34.48 -16.57 21.44
CA ASP A 25 34.57 -17.06 20.06
C ASP A 25 33.95 -16.07 19.05
N VAL A 26 32.81 -15.49 19.41
CA VAL A 26 32.06 -14.56 18.56
C VAL A 26 32.57 -13.11 18.69
N GLY A 27 33.39 -12.82 19.70
CA GLY A 27 33.90 -11.46 19.94
C GLY A 27 32.83 -10.48 20.43
N CYS A 28 31.91 -10.93 21.28
CA CYS A 28 30.85 -10.08 21.85
C CYS A 28 30.76 -10.24 23.38
N SER A 29 29.98 -9.38 24.05
CA SER A 29 29.82 -9.48 25.50
C SER A 29 28.96 -10.68 25.90
N GLN A 30 29.29 -11.31 27.03
CA GLN A 30 28.50 -12.43 27.58
C GLN A 30 27.03 -12.04 27.83
N SER A 31 26.77 -10.79 28.23
CA SER A 31 25.40 -10.29 28.38
C SER A 31 24.63 -10.21 27.06
N ALA A 32 25.31 -9.93 25.94
CA ALA A 32 24.67 -9.95 24.63
C ALA A 32 24.26 -11.38 24.23
N VAL A 33 25.16 -12.35 24.45
CA VAL A 33 24.89 -13.79 24.25
C VAL A 33 23.69 -14.24 25.08
N SER A 34 23.69 -13.92 26.38
CA SER A 34 22.58 -14.27 27.28
C SER A 34 21.25 -13.67 26.82
N LYS A 35 21.22 -12.37 26.47
CA LYS A 35 20.00 -11.71 25.95
C LYS A 35 19.48 -12.34 24.65
N ILE A 36 20.39 -12.77 23.76
CA ILE A 36 20.02 -13.44 22.51
C ILE A 36 19.41 -14.80 22.82
N TRP A 37 20.05 -15.58 23.70
CA TRP A 37 19.56 -16.89 24.10
C TRP A 37 18.19 -16.85 24.76
N THR A 38 18.00 -15.94 25.73
CA THR A 38 16.70 -15.77 26.40
C THR A 38 15.59 -15.42 25.39
N LYS A 39 15.87 -14.50 24.46
CA LYS A 39 14.90 -14.15 23.40
C LYS A 39 14.60 -15.31 22.47
N TYR A 40 15.62 -16.08 22.10
CA TYR A 40 15.45 -17.25 21.25
C TYR A 40 14.63 -18.34 21.95
N LYS A 41 14.90 -18.64 23.23
CA LYS A 41 14.08 -19.56 24.03
C LYS A 41 12.63 -19.10 24.18
N GLN A 42 12.39 -17.78 24.28
CA GLN A 42 11.04 -17.23 24.44
C GLN A 42 10.23 -17.21 23.13
N HIS A 43 10.85 -16.81 22.02
CA HIS A 43 10.15 -16.53 20.76
C HIS A 43 10.48 -17.50 19.61
N GLY A 44 11.47 -18.37 19.77
CA GLY A 44 11.95 -19.29 18.74
C GLY A 44 12.60 -18.61 17.53
N MET A 45 12.85 -17.29 17.60
CA MET A 45 13.33 -16.51 16.46
C MET A 45 14.58 -15.70 16.80
N VAL A 46 15.58 -15.81 15.92
CA VAL A 46 16.80 -14.99 15.96
C VAL A 46 16.55 -13.60 15.35
N VAL A 47 15.68 -13.55 14.35
CA VAL A 47 15.26 -12.33 13.66
C VAL A 47 14.32 -11.54 14.56
N LYS A 48 14.50 -10.21 14.60
CA LYS A 48 13.58 -9.33 15.30
C LYS A 48 12.25 -9.30 14.53
N ALA A 49 11.14 -9.50 15.23
CA ALA A 49 9.82 -9.25 14.67
C ALA A 49 9.72 -7.82 14.11
N LYS A 50 8.96 -7.67 13.02
CA LYS A 50 8.68 -6.37 12.43
C LYS A 50 7.96 -5.51 13.47
N ARG A 51 8.51 -4.33 13.76
CA ARG A 51 7.85 -3.38 14.65
C ARG A 51 6.58 -2.85 13.98
N THR A 52 5.52 -2.68 14.76
CA THR A 52 4.23 -2.14 14.32
C THR A 52 4.30 -0.69 13.84
N GLY A 53 5.32 0.06 14.30
CA GLY A 53 5.51 1.46 13.95
C GLY A 53 4.50 2.39 14.63
N ARG A 54 4.48 3.65 14.21
CA ARG A 54 3.55 4.66 14.75
C ARG A 54 2.13 4.40 14.21
N PRO A 55 1.09 4.44 15.07
CA PRO A 55 -0.30 4.38 14.61
C PRO A 55 -0.63 5.50 13.61
N ARG A 56 -1.53 5.21 12.68
CA ARG A 56 -2.00 6.17 11.69
C ARG A 56 -2.92 7.21 12.35
N LYS A 57 -2.90 8.44 11.82
CA LYS A 57 -3.88 9.48 12.20
C LYS A 57 -5.27 9.22 11.61
N THR A 58 -5.36 8.48 10.51
CA THR A 58 -6.62 8.19 9.83
C THR A 58 -7.11 6.78 10.16
N SER A 59 -8.43 6.65 10.29
CA SER A 59 -9.10 5.35 10.42
C SER A 59 -9.47 4.77 9.06
N LYS A 60 -9.71 3.46 8.99
CA LYS A 60 -10.20 2.79 7.77
C LYS A 60 -11.51 3.40 7.23
N ARG A 61 -12.38 3.91 8.12
CA ARG A 61 -13.64 4.56 7.74
C ARG A 61 -13.40 5.90 7.06
N GLN A 62 -12.50 6.72 7.61
CA GLN A 62 -12.11 8.01 7.02
C GLN A 62 -11.43 7.81 5.66
N ASP A 63 -10.55 6.82 5.58
CA ASP A 63 -9.92 6.37 4.35
C ASP A 63 -10.98 5.97 3.29
N LYS A 64 -12.05 5.26 3.67
CA LYS A 64 -13.16 4.93 2.74
C LYS A 64 -13.99 6.14 2.33
N GLN A 65 -14.20 7.11 3.22
CA GLN A 65 -14.92 8.35 2.89
C GLN A 65 -14.13 9.20 1.88
N LEU A 66 -12.81 9.23 2.01
CA LEU A 66 -11.92 9.92 1.07
C LEU A 66 -12.09 9.42 -0.37
N LYS A 67 -12.33 8.12 -0.55
CA LYS A 67 -12.62 7.52 -1.86
C LYS A 67 -13.91 8.03 -2.50
N MET A 68 -14.96 8.29 -1.69
CA MET A 68 -16.29 8.59 -2.21
C MET A 68 -16.51 10.08 -2.50
N LYS A 69 -16.03 10.95 -1.61
CA LYS A 69 -16.40 12.37 -1.62
C LYS A 69 -15.45 13.27 -2.40
N HIS A 70 -14.25 12.77 -2.75
CA HIS A 70 -13.15 13.56 -3.34
C HIS A 70 -12.77 14.83 -2.55
N LYS A 71 -13.33 15.02 -1.35
CA LYS A 71 -13.11 16.15 -0.44
C LYS A 71 -12.74 15.61 0.92
N TRP A 72 -11.54 15.97 1.36
CA TRP A 72 -10.98 15.51 2.62
C TRP A 72 -11.52 16.29 3.83
N GLU A 73 -11.86 17.57 3.65
CA GLU A 73 -12.39 18.46 4.70
C GLU A 73 -13.63 17.87 5.38
N GLU A 74 -14.47 17.17 4.61
CA GLU A 74 -15.69 16.52 5.10
C GLU A 74 -15.45 15.18 5.81
N ALA A 75 -14.24 14.61 5.74
CA ALA A 75 -13.89 13.33 6.36
C ALA A 75 -13.50 13.47 7.85
N GLY A 76 -13.43 14.69 8.37
CA GLY A 76 -13.30 14.97 9.81
C GLY A 76 -11.96 14.57 10.43
N ALA A 77 -10.89 14.41 9.64
CA ALA A 77 -9.56 14.20 10.18
C ALA A 77 -8.63 15.38 9.88
N ASN A 78 -7.92 15.84 10.90
CA ASN A 78 -6.94 16.92 10.78
C ASN A 78 -5.59 16.35 10.30
N VAL A 79 -5.42 16.30 8.97
CA VAL A 79 -4.16 15.91 8.32
C VAL A 79 -3.86 16.83 7.14
N CYS A 80 -2.59 16.90 6.76
CA CYS A 80 -2.14 17.66 5.60
C CYS A 80 -2.41 16.92 4.27
N ASP A 81 -2.46 17.68 3.17
CA ASP A 81 -2.65 17.16 1.80
C ASP A 81 -1.70 16.03 1.41
N ARG A 82 -0.46 16.08 1.91
CA ARG A 82 0.52 15.02 1.64
C ARG A 82 0.06 13.68 2.21
N THR A 83 -0.54 13.69 3.39
CA THR A 83 -1.09 12.49 4.02
C THR A 83 -2.25 11.95 3.20
N VAL A 84 -3.16 12.82 2.74
CA VAL A 84 -4.29 12.47 1.88
C VAL A 84 -3.82 11.81 0.59
N ARG A 85 -2.84 12.41 -0.11
CA ARG A 85 -2.25 11.86 -1.33
C ARG A 85 -1.61 10.48 -1.10
N ASN A 86 -0.90 10.30 0.02
CA ASN A 86 -0.33 9.01 0.38
C ASN A 86 -1.42 7.95 0.63
N ARG A 87 -2.54 8.33 1.29
CA ARG A 87 -3.68 7.41 1.50
C ARG A 87 -4.30 6.98 0.16
N LEU A 88 -4.55 7.94 -0.73
CA LEU A 88 -5.09 7.64 -2.06
C LEU A 88 -4.17 6.71 -2.87
N LYS A 89 -2.85 6.95 -2.81
CA LYS A 89 -1.87 6.09 -3.48
C LYS A 89 -1.85 4.68 -2.90
N GLU A 90 -1.93 4.52 -1.57
CA GLU A 90 -2.03 3.20 -0.92
C GLU A 90 -3.30 2.43 -1.33
N MET A 91 -4.39 3.13 -1.66
CA MET A 91 -5.62 2.53 -2.19
C MET A 91 -5.55 2.21 -3.70
N GLY A 92 -4.44 2.51 -4.37
CA GLY A 92 -4.27 2.30 -5.80
C GLY A 92 -4.76 3.44 -6.69
N PHE A 93 -5.17 4.58 -6.13
CA PHE A 93 -5.53 5.74 -6.95
C PHE A 93 -4.28 6.39 -7.54
N GLN A 94 -4.38 6.71 -8.82
CA GLN A 94 -3.39 7.48 -9.55
C GLN A 94 -4.00 8.81 -9.99
N TYR A 95 -3.18 9.85 -9.98
CA TYR A 95 -3.57 11.12 -10.57
C TYR A 95 -3.74 10.97 -12.08
N ARG A 96 -4.87 11.47 -12.61
CA ARG A 96 -5.15 11.55 -14.05
C ARG A 96 -5.78 12.91 -14.33
N LYS A 97 -5.35 13.54 -15.42
CA LYS A 97 -6.00 14.76 -15.94
C LYS A 97 -7.22 14.34 -16.78
N ALA A 98 -8.39 14.86 -16.44
CA ALA A 98 -9.60 14.60 -17.24
C ALA A 98 -9.44 15.18 -18.65
N LYS A 99 -9.90 14.44 -19.68
CA LYS A 99 -9.96 14.94 -21.05
C LYS A 99 -10.97 16.09 -21.12
N ARG A 100 -10.60 17.20 -21.75
CA ARG A 100 -11.54 18.31 -22.02
C ARG A 100 -12.58 17.83 -23.02
N LYS A 101 -13.86 18.03 -22.72
CA LYS A 101 -14.99 17.68 -23.59
C LYS A 101 -15.94 18.88 -23.66
N PRO A 102 -16.58 19.15 -24.80
CA PRO A 102 -17.64 20.15 -24.89
C PRO A 102 -18.77 19.83 -23.90
N SER A 103 -19.37 20.87 -23.31
CA SER A 103 -20.56 20.69 -22.48
C SER A 103 -21.75 20.31 -23.36
N LEU A 104 -22.43 19.21 -23.01
CA LEU A 104 -23.64 18.79 -23.72
C LEU A 104 -24.87 19.19 -22.93
N THR A 105 -25.71 20.00 -23.57
CA THR A 105 -27.06 20.28 -23.08
C THR A 105 -27.89 18.99 -23.06
N PRO A 106 -28.96 18.91 -22.25
CA PRO A 106 -29.86 17.76 -22.28
C PRO A 106 -30.42 17.46 -23.67
N LYS A 107 -30.72 18.50 -24.47
CA LYS A 107 -31.15 18.38 -25.87
C LYS A 107 -30.08 17.68 -26.72
N HIS A 108 -28.83 18.14 -26.67
CA HIS A 108 -27.73 17.50 -27.41
C HIS A 108 -27.55 16.03 -27.05
N LYS A 109 -27.65 15.67 -25.76
CA LYS A 109 -27.54 14.28 -25.30
C LYS A 109 -28.63 13.40 -25.90
N ARG A 110 -29.88 13.87 -25.91
CA ARG A 110 -31.02 13.13 -26.49
C ARG A 110 -30.85 12.92 -27.98
N THR A 111 -30.59 14.00 -28.74
CA THR A 111 -30.43 13.92 -30.19
C THR A 111 -29.27 13.01 -30.60
N ARG A 112 -28.11 13.14 -29.93
CA ARG A 112 -26.96 12.26 -30.19
C ARG A 112 -27.24 10.79 -29.88
N LEU A 113 -27.94 10.53 -28.77
CA LEU A 113 -28.31 9.16 -28.40
C LEU A 113 -29.29 8.55 -29.40
N GLN A 114 -30.30 9.30 -29.83
CA GLN A 114 -31.27 8.85 -30.82
C GLN A 114 -30.58 8.53 -32.15
N TRP A 115 -29.75 9.46 -32.64
CA TRP A 115 -28.98 9.26 -33.87
C TRP A 115 -28.11 7.99 -33.82
N ALA A 116 -27.42 7.75 -32.69
CA ALA A 116 -26.58 6.57 -32.52
C ALA A 116 -27.38 5.26 -32.41
N LYS A 117 -28.62 5.29 -31.88
CA LYS A 117 -29.50 4.13 -31.79
C LYS A 117 -30.09 3.75 -33.15
N GLU A 118 -30.57 4.73 -33.91
CA GLU A 118 -31.13 4.53 -35.26
C GLU A 118 -30.10 3.90 -36.21
N ARG A 119 -28.81 4.14 -35.96
CA ARG A 119 -27.69 3.77 -36.82
C ARG A 119 -26.76 2.74 -36.17
N GLN A 120 -27.27 1.98 -35.21
CA GLN A 120 -26.46 1.02 -34.46
C GLN A 120 -25.94 -0.13 -35.34
N SER A 121 -26.69 -0.49 -36.39
CA SER A 121 -26.36 -1.54 -37.36
C SER A 121 -25.79 -0.99 -38.67
N TRP A 122 -25.45 0.30 -38.74
CA TRP A 122 -24.87 0.89 -39.95
C TRP A 122 -23.50 0.28 -40.25
N THR A 123 -23.34 -0.07 -41.51
CA THR A 123 -22.09 -0.57 -42.09
C THR A 123 -21.44 0.52 -42.93
N VAL A 124 -20.18 0.32 -43.34
CA VAL A 124 -19.41 1.32 -44.11
C VAL A 124 -20.10 1.64 -45.45
N ASP A 125 -20.86 0.70 -46.02
CA ASP A 125 -21.57 0.86 -47.29
C ASP A 125 -22.84 1.75 -47.15
N ASP A 126 -23.40 1.87 -45.94
CA ASP A 126 -24.57 2.72 -45.68
C ASP A 126 -24.21 4.22 -45.64
N ASP A 127 -22.94 4.55 -45.32
CA ASP A 127 -22.42 5.93 -45.15
C ASP A 127 -22.29 6.68 -46.48
N GLU A 128 -21.97 6.00 -47.60
CA GLU A 128 -21.80 6.65 -48.91
C GLU A 128 -23.12 7.17 -49.52
N SER A 129 -24.26 6.64 -49.09
CA SER A 129 -25.59 7.04 -49.58
C SER A 129 -26.07 8.41 -49.08
N TYR A 130 -25.40 8.99 -48.08
CA TYR A 130 -25.84 10.21 -47.39
C TYR A 130 -25.14 11.50 -47.87
N LEU A 131 -24.14 11.39 -48.75
CA LEU A 131 -23.32 12.51 -49.23
C LEU A 131 -23.69 13.00 -50.64
N GLN A 132 -24.82 12.54 -51.19
CA GLN A 132 -25.39 13.01 -52.46
C GLN A 132 -26.64 13.86 -52.21
#